data_AF-A0A7S0EI15-F1
#
_entry.id   AF-A0A7S0EI15-F1
#
_cell.length_a   1.000
_cell.length_b   1.000
_cell.length_c   1.000
_cell.angle_alpha   90.00
_cell.angle_beta   90.00
_cell.angle_gamma   90.00
#
_symmetry.space_group_name_H-M   'P 1'
#
loop_
_entity.id
_entity.type
_entity.pdbx_description
1 polymer ?
#
loop_
_entity_poly.entity_id
_entity_poly.type
_entity_poly.pdbx_seq_one_letter_code
_entity_poly.pdbx_strand_id
1 'polypeptide(L)'
;GDSAAAVQCGRMLPTGAGGWAHVNCLLWSSEVFEKEAGVVHGAPAALRRARRTFCAHCQMPGASVGCNAKKCANTYHFACARAAGVLYVLDSASTTYCCAEHVPPRLRGLPLPLRGERSV
;
A
#
# COMPACT_ATOMS: atom_id res chain seq x y z
N GLY A 1 20.60 -3.40 -1.27
CA GLY A 1 19.30 -4.10 -1.31
C GLY A 1 18.16 -3.15 -1.01
N ASP A 2 18.23 -2.40 0.09
CA ASP A 2 17.09 -1.64 0.64
C ASP A 2 16.81 -0.27 0.00
N SER A 3 17.77 0.32 -0.70
CA SER A 3 17.66 1.70 -1.21
C SER A 3 16.59 1.85 -2.30
N ALA A 4 16.42 0.87 -3.19
CA ALA A 4 15.41 0.94 -4.25
C ALA A 4 13.99 0.81 -3.68
N ALA A 5 13.77 -0.07 -2.71
CA ALA A 5 12.48 -0.19 -2.05
C ALA A 5 12.13 1.06 -1.23
N ALA A 6 13.12 1.66 -0.55
CA ALA A 6 12.95 2.92 0.20
C ALA A 6 12.54 4.09 -0.72
N VAL A 7 13.20 4.25 -1.87
CA VAL A 7 12.85 5.29 -2.86
C VAL A 7 11.39 5.13 -3.32
N GLN A 8 10.94 3.89 -3.55
CA GLN A 8 9.58 3.62 -4.01
C GLN A 8 8.53 3.81 -2.92
N CYS A 9 8.81 3.38 -1.69
CA CYS A 9 7.85 3.47 -0.59
C CYS A 9 7.71 4.90 -0.03
N GLY A 10 8.61 5.81 -0.40
CA GLY A 10 8.60 7.21 -0.01
C GLY A 10 9.15 7.44 1.41
N ARG A 11 8.99 8.66 1.93
CA ARG A 11 9.54 9.04 3.25
C ARG A 11 8.98 8.21 4.41
N MET A 12 9.72 8.18 5.51
CA MET A 12 9.26 7.56 6.77
C MET A 12 8.32 8.50 7.53
N LEU A 13 7.26 7.94 8.10
CA LEU A 13 6.34 8.61 9.02
C LEU A 13 6.39 7.95 10.41
N PRO A 14 6.29 8.75 11.49
CA PRO A 14 6.16 8.20 12.83
C PRO A 14 4.79 7.51 12.97
N THR A 15 4.77 6.34 13.58
CA THR A 15 3.57 5.48 13.62
C THR A 15 2.73 5.67 14.88
N GLY A 16 3.18 6.52 15.81
CA GLY A 16 2.57 6.69 17.14
C GLY A 16 2.74 5.49 18.08
N ALA A 17 3.31 4.38 17.60
CA ALA A 17 3.55 3.14 18.36
C ALA A 17 5.05 2.93 18.66
N GLY A 18 5.84 4.01 18.73
CA GLY A 18 7.28 3.95 18.96
C GLY A 18 8.11 3.47 17.77
N GLY A 19 7.58 3.55 16.55
CA GLY A 19 8.29 3.12 15.33
C GLY A 19 8.02 4.03 14.14
N TRP A 20 8.61 3.64 13.00
CA TRP A 20 8.52 4.35 11.74
C TRP A 20 8.04 3.42 10.63
N ALA A 21 7.28 3.95 9.69
CA ALA A 21 6.87 3.21 8.50
C ALA A 21 6.86 4.12 7.28
N HIS A 22 7.13 3.58 6.10
CA HIS A 22 7.08 4.37 4.86
C HIS A 22 5.66 4.88 4.60
N VAL A 23 5.55 6.11 4.09
CA VAL A 23 4.29 6.79 3.80
C VAL A 23 3.40 5.97 2.87
N ASN A 24 3.95 5.40 1.78
CA ASN A 24 3.13 4.61 0.86
C ASN A 24 2.74 3.24 1.44
N CYS A 25 3.54 2.66 2.33
CA CYS A 25 3.13 1.44 3.04
C CYS A 25 1.92 1.69 3.95
N LEU A 26 1.87 2.87 4.59
CA LEU A 26 0.74 3.26 5.42
C LEU A 26 -0.47 3.63 4.56
N LEU A 27 -0.36 4.63 3.69
CA LEU A 27 -1.51 5.20 2.96
C LEU A 27 -2.23 4.22 2.02
N TRP A 28 -1.58 3.11 1.65
CA TRP A 28 -2.17 2.04 0.84
C TRP A 28 -2.69 0.86 1.66
N SER A 29 -2.63 0.95 2.98
CA SER A 29 -3.27 -0.01 3.89
C SER A 29 -4.75 0.33 4.03
N SER A 30 -5.61 -0.68 4.04
CA SER A 30 -7.08 -0.52 4.05
C SER A 30 -7.63 0.27 5.24
N GLU A 31 -6.94 0.26 6.38
CA GLU A 31 -7.36 0.94 7.61
C GLU A 31 -6.80 2.36 7.76
N VAL A 32 -5.90 2.76 6.84
CA VAL A 32 -5.20 4.04 6.93
C VAL A 32 -5.88 5.05 6.05
N PHE A 33 -6.12 6.22 6.62
CA PHE A 33 -6.64 7.36 5.90
C PHE A 33 -5.96 8.64 6.40
N GLU A 34 -5.91 9.62 5.52
CA GLU A 34 -5.31 10.92 5.76
C GLU A 34 -6.45 11.93 5.98
N LYS A 35 -6.37 12.69 7.06
CA LYS A 35 -7.27 13.81 7.35
C LYS A 35 -6.65 15.13 6.88
N GLU A 36 -7.36 16.23 7.12
CA GLU A 36 -6.88 17.59 6.93
C GLU A 36 -5.46 17.80 7.49
N ALA A 37 -4.69 18.66 6.81
CA ALA A 37 -3.29 18.95 7.14
C ALA A 37 -2.33 17.74 7.09
N GLY A 38 -2.72 16.63 6.46
CA GLY A 38 -1.83 15.49 6.21
C GLY A 38 -1.64 14.55 7.41
N VAL A 39 -2.55 14.60 8.38
CA VAL A 39 -2.50 13.73 9.56
C VAL A 39 -2.97 12.32 9.19
N VAL A 40 -2.09 11.34 9.40
CA VAL A 40 -2.35 9.92 9.09
C VAL A 40 -2.98 9.20 10.29
N HIS A 41 -4.16 8.64 10.09
CA HIS A 41 -4.89 7.85 11.09
C HIS A 41 -4.85 6.35 10.75
N GLY A 42 -5.11 5.49 11.74
CA GLY A 42 -5.18 4.04 11.53
C GLY A 42 -3.84 3.31 11.40
N ALA A 43 -2.71 4.03 11.35
CA ALA A 43 -1.38 3.45 11.21
C ALA A 43 -1.05 2.35 12.26
N PRO A 44 -1.35 2.52 13.58
CA PRO A 44 -1.13 1.44 14.55
C PRO A 44 -1.92 0.17 14.24
N ALA A 45 -3.15 0.28 13.74
CA ALA A 45 -3.98 -0.89 13.41
C ALA A 45 -3.43 -1.62 12.19
N ALA A 46 -3.11 -0.87 11.13
CA ALA A 46 -2.50 -1.42 9.91
C ALA A 46 -1.18 -2.15 10.22
N LEU A 47 -0.32 -1.58 11.07
CA LEU A 47 0.95 -2.21 11.47
C LEU A 47 0.75 -3.48 12.29
N ARG A 48 -0.22 -3.49 13.22
CA ARG A 48 -0.53 -4.70 14.00
C ARG A 48 -1.02 -5.83 13.09
N ARG A 49 -1.87 -5.53 12.10
CA ARG A 49 -2.30 -6.51 11.08
C ARG A 49 -1.09 -6.99 10.27
N ALA A 50 -0.33 -6.05 9.71
CA ALA A 50 0.78 -6.35 8.81
C ALA A 50 1.83 -7.30 9.42
N ARG A 51 2.10 -7.20 10.73
CA ARG A 51 3.00 -8.13 11.44
C ARG A 51 2.60 -9.59 11.35
N ARG A 52 1.31 -9.89 11.13
CA ARG A 52 0.75 -11.24 11.03
C ARG A 52 0.38 -11.60 9.59
N THR A 53 0.65 -10.72 8.63
CA THR A 53 0.23 -10.88 7.25
C THR A 53 1.44 -11.07 6.34
N PHE A 54 1.42 -12.16 5.60
CA PHE A 54 2.47 -12.53 4.65
C PHE A 54 2.21 -11.88 3.29
N CYS A 55 3.29 -11.43 2.64
CA CYS A 55 3.20 -10.89 1.30
C CYS A 55 2.98 -12.01 0.28
N ALA A 56 1.96 -11.88 -0.56
CA ALA A 56 1.70 -12.86 -1.63
C ALA A 56 2.80 -12.92 -2.71
N HIS A 57 3.67 -11.90 -2.80
CA HIS A 57 4.80 -11.89 -3.75
C HIS A 57 6.08 -12.48 -3.15
N CYS A 58 6.56 -11.96 -2.02
CA CYS A 58 7.84 -12.38 -1.43
C CYS A 58 7.71 -13.39 -0.28
N GLN A 59 6.48 -13.72 0.14
CA GLN A 59 6.18 -14.67 1.23
C GLN A 59 6.79 -14.30 2.59
N MET A 60 7.17 -13.03 2.79
CA MET A 60 7.67 -12.50 4.08
C MET A 60 6.57 -11.73 4.83
N PRO A 61 6.59 -11.69 6.17
CA PRO A 61 5.64 -10.93 6.97
C PRO A 61 5.81 -9.40 6.80
N GLY A 62 4.81 -8.63 7.24
CA GLY A 62 4.84 -7.15 7.19
C GLY A 62 4.06 -6.54 6.02
N ALA A 63 3.28 -7.35 5.29
CA ALA A 63 2.47 -6.87 4.18
C ALA A 63 1.20 -6.17 4.69
N SER A 64 0.89 -4.99 4.15
CA SER A 64 -0.23 -4.16 4.62
C SER A 64 -1.20 -3.73 3.52
N VAL A 65 -0.78 -3.82 2.24
CA VAL A 65 -1.55 -3.39 1.08
C VAL A 65 -2.44 -4.54 0.60
N GLY A 66 -3.73 -4.48 0.96
CA GLY A 66 -4.72 -5.52 0.64
C GLY A 66 -5.44 -5.30 -0.69
N CYS A 67 -5.87 -6.39 -1.33
CA CYS A 67 -6.66 -6.31 -2.55
C CYS A 67 -8.12 -5.94 -2.24
N ASN A 68 -8.69 -4.98 -2.97
CA ASN A 68 -10.09 -4.58 -2.80
C ASN A 68 -11.10 -5.54 -3.44
N ALA A 69 -10.65 -6.58 -4.15
CA ALA A 69 -11.56 -7.58 -4.70
C ALA A 69 -12.29 -8.33 -3.57
N LYS A 70 -13.61 -8.44 -3.69
CA LYS A 70 -14.44 -9.16 -2.71
C LYS A 70 -13.88 -10.57 -2.51
N LYS A 71 -13.68 -10.96 -1.24
CA LYS A 71 -13.14 -12.26 -0.80
C LYS A 71 -11.66 -12.52 -1.15
N CYS A 72 -10.92 -11.56 -1.68
CA CYS A 72 -9.49 -11.73 -1.90
C CYS A 72 -8.72 -11.47 -0.59
N ALA A 73 -7.96 -12.46 -0.14
CA ALA A 73 -7.13 -12.36 1.07
C ALA A 73 -5.69 -11.91 0.79
N ASN A 74 -5.32 -11.74 -0.48
CA ASN A 74 -3.96 -11.42 -0.86
C ASN A 74 -3.59 -10.01 -0.36
N THR A 75 -2.44 -9.95 0.29
CA THR A 75 -1.85 -8.71 0.81
C THR A 75 -0.40 -8.65 0.36
N TYR A 76 0.10 -7.45 0.10
CA TYR A 76 1.46 -7.22 -0.39
C TYR A 76 2.17 -6.13 0.41
N HIS A 77 3.50 -6.13 0.39
CA HIS A 77 4.24 -4.90 0.63
C HIS A 77 4.00 -3.95 -0.54
N PHE A 78 4.03 -2.64 -0.29
CA PHE A 78 3.87 -1.64 -1.35
C PHE A 78 4.89 -1.84 -2.50
N ALA A 79 6.18 -1.98 -2.18
CA ALA A 79 7.22 -2.23 -3.17
C ALA A 79 7.02 -3.55 -3.93
N CYS A 80 6.57 -4.60 -3.26
CA CYS A 80 6.30 -5.89 -3.89
C CYS A 80 5.13 -5.80 -4.87
N ALA A 81 4.05 -5.10 -4.50
CA ALA A 81 2.91 -4.89 -5.37
C ALA A 81 3.29 -4.06 -6.61
N ARG A 82 4.22 -3.10 -6.47
CA ARG A 82 4.79 -2.36 -7.60
C ARG A 82 5.69 -3.23 -8.48
N ALA A 83 6.59 -4.00 -7.89
CA ALA A 83 7.49 -4.89 -8.61
C ALA A 83 6.74 -5.96 -9.42
N ALA A 84 5.64 -6.48 -8.87
CA ALA A 84 4.77 -7.43 -9.57
C ALA A 84 3.83 -6.75 -10.58
N GLY A 85 3.80 -5.42 -10.66
CA GLY A 85 2.91 -4.69 -11.57
C GLY A 85 1.43 -4.92 -11.27
N VAL A 86 1.10 -5.22 -10.02
CA VAL A 86 -0.26 -5.59 -9.64
C VAL A 86 -1.01 -4.49 -8.92
N LEU A 87 -0.35 -3.41 -8.51
CA LEU A 87 -0.93 -2.33 -7.70
C LEU A 87 -1.61 -1.25 -8.57
N TYR A 88 -2.91 -0.97 -8.33
CA TYR A 88 -3.73 -0.01 -9.09
C TYR A 88 -4.64 0.82 -8.19
N VAL A 89 -4.89 2.09 -8.55
CA VAL A 89 -5.91 2.95 -7.94
C VAL A 89 -7.10 3.10 -8.88
N LEU A 90 -8.30 2.82 -8.39
CA LEU A 90 -9.53 3.36 -8.96
C LEU A 90 -9.88 4.66 -8.26
N ASP A 91 -10.08 5.71 -9.07
CA ASP A 91 -10.67 7.01 -8.74
C ASP A 91 -10.08 7.75 -7.50
N SER A 92 -10.80 8.75 -6.98
CA SER A 92 -10.44 9.52 -5.78
C SER A 92 -10.54 8.73 -4.47
N ALA A 93 -11.24 7.59 -4.45
CA ALA A 93 -11.45 6.76 -3.27
C ALA A 93 -10.24 5.91 -2.88
N SER A 94 -9.14 5.94 -3.67
CA SER A 94 -7.88 5.24 -3.34
C SER A 94 -8.05 3.73 -3.24
N THR A 95 -8.95 3.21 -4.06
CA THR A 95 -9.30 1.79 -4.04
C THR A 95 -8.19 0.97 -4.66
N THR A 96 -7.59 0.08 -3.87
CA THR A 96 -6.40 -0.66 -4.27
C THR A 96 -6.72 -2.04 -4.81
N TYR A 97 -6.37 -2.33 -6.06
CA TYR A 97 -6.34 -3.69 -6.59
C TYR A 97 -4.88 -4.11 -6.69
N CYS A 98 -4.51 -5.24 -6.06
CA CYS A 98 -3.14 -5.73 -6.01
C CYS A 98 -2.97 -7.20 -6.46
N CYS A 99 -3.88 -7.75 -7.26
CA CYS A 99 -3.83 -9.16 -7.72
C CYS A 99 -3.99 -9.26 -9.23
N ALA A 100 -3.11 -10.03 -9.90
CA ALA A 100 -3.14 -10.25 -11.36
C ALA A 100 -4.52 -10.73 -11.87
N GLU A 101 -5.20 -11.56 -11.08
CA GLU A 101 -6.53 -12.11 -11.39
C GLU A 101 -7.65 -11.05 -11.29
N HIS A 102 -7.45 -10.02 -10.47
CA HIS A 102 -8.48 -9.03 -10.15
C HIS A 102 -8.16 -7.63 -10.68
N VAL A 103 -7.13 -7.48 -11.51
CA VAL A 103 -6.87 -6.23 -12.22
C VAL A 103 -7.94 -6.03 -13.28
N PRO A 104 -8.76 -4.96 -13.18
CA PRO A 104 -9.70 -4.62 -14.24
C PRO A 104 -8.93 -4.45 -15.57
N PRO A 105 -9.45 -4.96 -16.70
CA PRO A 105 -8.74 -4.92 -17.98
C PRO A 105 -8.24 -3.51 -18.37
N ARG A 106 -8.99 -2.47 -18.00
CA ARG A 106 -8.67 -1.06 -18.29
C ARG A 106 -7.50 -0.50 -17.49
N LEU A 107 -7.07 -1.18 -16.42
CA LEU A 107 -5.99 -0.71 -15.55
C LEU A 107 -4.66 -1.41 -15.80
N ARG A 108 -4.65 -2.55 -16.52
CA ARG A 108 -3.45 -3.35 -16.75
C ARG A 108 -2.35 -2.51 -17.42
N GLY A 109 -1.16 -2.47 -16.83
CA GLY A 109 0.02 -1.82 -17.40
C GLY A 109 0.09 -0.29 -17.20
N LEU A 110 -0.85 0.33 -16.48
CA LEU A 110 -0.76 1.74 -16.14
C LEU A 110 0.22 1.98 -14.97
N PRO A 111 1.16 2.93 -15.08
CA PRO A 111 1.99 3.32 -13.96
C PRO A 111 1.14 4.03 -12.90
N LEU A 112 1.44 3.74 -11.64
CA LEU A 112 0.75 4.36 -10.52
C LEU A 112 1.08 5.84 -10.39
N PRO A 113 0.08 6.71 -10.17
CA PRO A 113 0.33 7.98 -9.49
C PRO A 113 0.60 7.68 -8.01
N LEU A 114 1.68 8.22 -7.45
CA LEU A 114 1.83 8.24 -6.00
C LEU A 114 0.69 9.08 -5.41
N ARG A 115 0.16 8.71 -4.24
CA ARG A 115 -1.01 9.38 -3.64
C ARG A 115 -0.79 10.87 -3.32
N GLY A 116 0.46 11.37 -3.48
CA GLY A 116 0.87 12.78 -3.40
C GLY A 116 1.40 13.40 -4.71
N GLU A 117 1.37 12.70 -5.84
CA GLU A 117 1.60 13.27 -7.20
C GLU A 117 0.29 13.70 -7.87
N ARG A 118 -0.80 13.72 -7.10
CA ARG A 118 -2.02 14.40 -7.51
C ARG A 118 -1.73 15.90 -7.48
N SER A 119 -1.30 16.42 -8.63
CA SER A 119 -1.38 17.84 -8.93
C SER A 119 -2.79 18.32 -8.56
N VAL A 120 -2.82 19.48 -7.91
CA VAL A 120 -4.00 20.32 -7.68
C VAL A 120 -4.94 20.34 -8.88
#